data_AF-A0A2V9XFR9-F1
#
_entry.id   AF-A0A2V9XFR9-F1
#
_cell.length_a   1.000
_cell.length_b   1.000
_cell.length_c   1.000
_cell.angle_alpha   90.00
_cell.angle_beta   90.00
_cell.angle_gamma   90.00
#
_symmetry.space_group_name_H-M   'P 1'
#
loop_
_entity.id
_entity.type
_entity.pdbx_description
1 polymer ?
#
loop_
_entity_poly.entity_id
_entity_poly.type
_entity_poly.pdbx_seq_one_letter_code
_entity_poly.pdbx_strand_id
1 'polypeptide(L)'
;MIISDDADFSREVTSRWQTERSVPPFTLMSGDLCHGFDAGAFELAIVGAIAPRAITPLLKALEATGKPVVFVCNDVQTAQVVRDTQPRVLLLRQHEGWLDALVLLSTEALRRTEAVARAIKTEHARAALERQATLGRYMLEMRHSLNNALTSVLGNSELLLIEPGSLSANARSQIDTIRNMALRMHEILQRFSSLEKELSFVERQAEKENNTKSRVASVGL
;
A
#
# COMPACT_ATOMS: atom_id res chain seq x y z
N MET A 1 -21.91 -7.33 -8.32
CA MET A 1 -22.70 -8.56 -8.53
C MET A 1 -23.96 -8.50 -7.68
N ILE A 2 -25.12 -8.86 -8.23
CA ILE A 2 -26.39 -8.93 -7.50
C ILE A 2 -26.84 -10.39 -7.48
N ILE A 3 -27.20 -10.90 -6.31
CA ILE A 3 -27.71 -12.25 -6.10
C ILE A 3 -29.12 -12.15 -5.53
N SER A 4 -30.08 -12.68 -6.28
CA SER A 4 -31.49 -12.65 -5.90
C SER A 4 -32.29 -13.72 -6.64
N ASP A 5 -33.30 -14.28 -5.99
CA ASP A 5 -34.28 -15.15 -6.65
C ASP A 5 -35.49 -14.34 -7.17
N ASP A 6 -35.51 -13.04 -6.89
CA ASP A 6 -36.54 -12.09 -7.33
C ASP A 6 -35.99 -11.16 -8.41
N ALA A 7 -36.60 -11.24 -9.60
CA ALA A 7 -36.25 -10.42 -10.74
C ALA A 7 -36.61 -8.93 -10.51
N ASP A 8 -37.66 -8.65 -9.75
CA ASP A 8 -38.09 -7.27 -9.48
C ASP A 8 -37.11 -6.58 -8.54
N PHE A 9 -36.64 -7.27 -7.49
CA PHE A 9 -35.56 -6.77 -6.63
C PHE A 9 -34.31 -6.37 -7.45
N SER A 10 -33.86 -7.24 -8.34
CA SER A 10 -32.68 -6.97 -9.18
C SER A 10 -32.90 -5.79 -10.11
N ARG A 11 -34.11 -5.65 -10.66
CA ARG A 11 -34.50 -4.54 -11.53
C ARG A 11 -34.54 -3.22 -10.77
N GLU A 12 -35.13 -3.18 -9.58
CA GLU A 12 -35.20 -1.98 -8.73
C GLU A 12 -33.82 -1.46 -8.36
N VAL A 13 -32.93 -2.35 -7.90
CA VAL A 13 -31.54 -1.99 -7.56
C VAL A 13 -30.81 -1.41 -8.77
N THR A 14 -30.92 -2.07 -9.92
CA THR A 14 -30.26 -1.63 -11.16
C THR A 14 -30.84 -0.30 -11.65
N SER A 15 -32.17 -0.17 -11.65
CA SER A 15 -32.87 1.04 -12.08
C SER A 15 -32.52 2.24 -11.20
N ARG A 16 -32.42 2.04 -9.87
CA ARG A 16 -31.97 3.11 -8.98
C ARG A 16 -30.55 3.53 -9.31
N TRP A 17 -29.65 2.59 -9.61
CA TRP A 17 -28.26 2.94 -9.91
C TRP A 17 -28.09 3.69 -11.23
N GLN A 18 -28.98 3.49 -12.19
CA GLN A 18 -28.94 4.20 -13.47
C GLN A 18 -29.14 5.71 -13.34
N THR A 19 -29.67 6.20 -12.22
CA THR A 19 -29.79 7.63 -11.95
C THR A 19 -28.52 8.24 -11.34
N GLU A 20 -27.54 7.40 -10.97
CA GLU A 20 -26.25 7.86 -10.46
C GLU A 20 -25.30 8.25 -11.59
N ARG A 21 -24.37 9.17 -11.28
CA ARG A 21 -23.36 9.63 -12.25
C ARG A 21 -22.43 8.51 -12.74
N SER A 22 -22.24 7.48 -11.94
CA SER A 22 -21.37 6.35 -12.24
C SER A 22 -22.14 5.04 -12.06
N VAL A 23 -22.40 4.36 -13.16
CA VAL A 23 -23.13 3.08 -13.17
C VAL A 23 -22.10 1.94 -13.31
N PRO A 24 -21.96 1.05 -12.31
CA PRO A 24 -21.06 -0.08 -12.43
C PRO A 24 -21.64 -1.16 -13.36
N PRO A 25 -20.79 -2.04 -13.93
CA PRO A 25 -21.28 -3.24 -14.60
C PRO A 25 -21.95 -4.18 -13.57
N PHE A 26 -23.15 -4.65 -13.91
CA PHE A 26 -23.90 -5.58 -13.07
C PHE A 26 -23.86 -7.00 -13.65
N THR A 27 -23.56 -7.97 -12.79
CA THR A 27 -23.74 -9.40 -13.03
C THR A 27 -24.86 -9.87 -12.10
N LEU A 28 -25.91 -10.47 -12.67
CA LEU A 28 -27.05 -11.02 -11.94
C LEU A 28 -26.88 -12.53 -11.77
N MET A 29 -27.15 -13.05 -10.57
CA MET A 29 -27.13 -14.48 -10.26
C MET A 29 -28.33 -14.85 -9.38
N SER A 30 -28.81 -16.10 -9.50
CA SER A 30 -29.79 -16.67 -8.57
C SER A 30 -29.11 -17.30 -7.36
N GLY A 31 -29.80 -17.32 -6.22
CA GLY A 31 -29.33 -17.90 -4.96
C GLY A 31 -28.99 -19.40 -5.06
N ASP A 32 -29.63 -20.12 -5.98
CA ASP A 32 -29.43 -21.57 -6.17
C ASP A 32 -28.12 -21.92 -6.92
N LEU A 33 -27.45 -20.95 -7.56
CA LEU A 33 -26.23 -21.16 -8.37
C LEU A 33 -24.92 -20.89 -7.59
N CYS A 34 -24.99 -20.80 -6.27
CA CYS A 34 -23.94 -20.19 -5.45
C CYS A 34 -22.96 -21.20 -4.84
N HIS A 35 -22.11 -21.80 -5.67
CA HIS A 35 -20.97 -22.60 -5.22
C HIS A 35 -19.67 -22.08 -5.84
N GLY A 36 -18.65 -21.82 -5.01
CA GLY A 36 -17.30 -21.47 -5.46
C GLY A 36 -17.22 -20.10 -6.14
N PHE A 37 -17.36 -19.01 -5.37
CA PHE A 37 -17.16 -17.66 -5.89
C PHE A 37 -15.68 -17.37 -6.16
N ASP A 38 -15.38 -16.89 -7.36
CA ASP A 38 -14.07 -16.32 -7.66
C ASP A 38 -13.99 -14.88 -7.10
N ALA A 39 -13.05 -14.66 -6.17
CA ALA A 39 -12.80 -13.35 -5.58
C ALA A 39 -12.33 -12.31 -6.62
N GLY A 40 -11.85 -12.74 -7.79
CA GLY A 40 -11.49 -11.86 -8.90
C GLY A 40 -12.68 -11.37 -9.74
N ALA A 41 -13.82 -12.07 -9.69
CA ALA A 41 -14.93 -11.83 -10.61
C ALA A 41 -15.81 -10.62 -10.23
N PHE A 42 -15.71 -10.12 -8.99
CA PHE A 42 -16.51 -9.00 -8.51
C PHE A 42 -15.81 -8.21 -7.39
N GLU A 43 -16.24 -6.96 -7.22
CA GLU A 43 -15.72 -6.07 -6.16
C GLU A 43 -16.71 -5.88 -5.00
N LEU A 44 -18.00 -6.12 -5.24
CA LEU A 44 -19.08 -6.02 -4.27
C LEU A 44 -20.19 -7.02 -4.64
N ALA A 45 -20.75 -7.70 -3.64
CA ALA A 45 -21.95 -8.51 -3.78
C ALA A 45 -23.14 -7.85 -3.05
N ILE A 46 -24.26 -7.72 -3.74
CA ILE A 46 -25.55 -7.31 -3.15
C ILE A 46 -26.44 -8.56 -3.15
N VAL A 47 -26.95 -8.92 -1.99
CA VAL A 47 -27.74 -10.13 -1.78
C VAL A 47 -29.10 -9.72 -1.22
N GLY A 48 -30.20 -10.16 -1.84
CA GLY A 48 -31.54 -9.85 -1.33
C GLY A 48 -32.62 -10.67 -2.02
N ALA A 49 -33.79 -10.79 -1.38
CA ALA A 49 -34.92 -11.59 -1.86
C ALA A 49 -34.50 -13.02 -2.30
N ILE A 50 -33.90 -13.75 -1.36
CA ILE A 50 -33.47 -15.15 -1.51
C ILE A 50 -34.19 -16.01 -0.47
N ALA A 51 -34.43 -17.29 -0.78
CA ALA A 51 -35.02 -18.23 0.15
C ALA A 51 -34.22 -18.32 1.49
N PRO A 52 -34.88 -18.27 2.67
CA PRO A 52 -34.20 -18.24 3.97
C PRO A 52 -33.16 -19.34 4.20
N ARG A 53 -33.42 -20.54 3.66
CA ARG A 53 -32.51 -21.70 3.73
C ARG A 53 -31.16 -21.50 3.02
N ALA A 54 -31.12 -20.63 2.01
CA ALA A 54 -29.93 -20.41 1.18
C ALA A 54 -29.07 -19.23 1.67
N ILE A 55 -29.61 -18.36 2.54
CA ILE A 55 -28.94 -17.14 3.03
C ILE A 55 -27.62 -17.47 3.73
N THR A 56 -27.65 -18.31 4.76
CA THR A 56 -26.45 -18.59 5.58
C THR A 56 -25.32 -19.26 4.80
N PRO A 57 -25.57 -20.32 4.00
CA PRO A 57 -24.54 -20.92 3.15
C PRO A 57 -23.97 -19.94 2.13
N LEU A 58 -24.82 -19.14 1.49
CA LEU A 58 -24.44 -18.14 0.49
C LEU A 58 -23.50 -17.08 1.09
N LEU A 59 -23.92 -16.46 2.18
CA LEU A 59 -23.16 -15.38 2.79
C LEU A 59 -21.82 -15.89 3.36
N LYS A 60 -21.76 -17.12 3.88
CA LYS A 60 -20.48 -17.77 4.24
C LYS A 60 -19.56 -17.96 3.04
N ALA A 61 -20.09 -18.40 1.90
CA ALA A 61 -19.31 -18.57 0.68
C ALA A 61 -18.79 -17.23 0.15
N LEU A 62 -19.58 -16.15 0.26
CA LEU A 62 -19.15 -14.80 -0.12
C LEU A 62 -18.13 -14.21 0.86
N GLU A 63 -18.28 -14.45 2.16
CA GLU A 63 -17.34 -13.95 3.18
C GLU A 63 -15.92 -14.50 2.96
N ALA A 64 -15.81 -15.74 2.48
CA ALA A 64 -14.53 -16.36 2.11
C ALA A 64 -13.79 -15.61 0.97
N THR A 65 -14.50 -14.83 0.14
CA THR A 65 -13.87 -14.02 -0.92
C THR A 65 -13.18 -12.76 -0.39
N GLY A 66 -13.50 -12.35 0.85
CA GLY A 66 -12.99 -11.13 1.46
C GLY A 66 -13.54 -9.83 0.85
N LYS A 67 -14.43 -9.91 -0.15
CA LYS A 67 -15.11 -8.76 -0.75
C LYS A 67 -16.24 -8.25 0.14
N PRO A 68 -16.58 -6.95 0.08
CA PRO A 68 -17.76 -6.44 0.76
C PRO A 68 -19.03 -7.12 0.24
N VAL A 69 -19.92 -7.44 1.17
CA VAL A 69 -21.23 -8.03 0.91
C VAL A 69 -22.28 -7.17 1.58
N VAL A 70 -23.26 -6.69 0.81
CA VAL A 70 -24.44 -6.02 1.35
C VAL A 70 -25.61 -7.00 1.30
N PHE A 71 -26.19 -7.31 2.45
CA PHE A 71 -27.37 -8.16 2.54
C PHE A 71 -28.60 -7.32 2.85
N VAL A 72 -29.57 -7.35 1.94
CA VAL A 72 -30.84 -6.64 2.02
C VAL A 72 -31.93 -7.60 2.49
N CYS A 73 -32.61 -7.25 3.58
CA CYS A 73 -33.65 -8.09 4.17
C CYS A 73 -34.86 -7.28 4.64
N ASN A 74 -36.01 -7.94 4.75
CA ASN A 74 -37.27 -7.29 5.14
C ASN A 74 -37.67 -7.67 6.57
N ASP A 75 -37.12 -8.78 7.05
CA ASP A 75 -37.47 -9.40 8.31
C ASP A 75 -36.40 -9.14 9.39
N VAL A 76 -36.87 -8.80 10.59
CA VAL A 76 -36.05 -8.52 11.77
C VAL A 76 -35.35 -9.76 12.30
N GLN A 77 -35.97 -10.94 12.20
CA GLN A 77 -35.39 -12.20 12.68
C GLN A 77 -34.16 -12.59 11.84
N THR A 78 -34.29 -12.57 10.52
CA THR A 78 -33.20 -12.85 9.57
C THR A 78 -32.08 -11.82 9.72
N ALA A 79 -32.44 -10.53 9.87
CA ALA A 79 -31.49 -9.47 10.18
C ALA A 79 -30.64 -9.77 11.43
N GLN A 80 -31.28 -10.26 12.50
CA GLN A 80 -30.60 -10.59 13.75
C GLN A 80 -29.70 -11.83 13.58
N VAL A 81 -30.20 -12.89 12.95
CA VAL A 81 -29.43 -14.11 12.68
C VAL A 81 -28.18 -13.82 11.86
N VAL A 82 -28.28 -13.01 10.81
CA VAL A 82 -27.13 -12.64 9.98
C VAL A 82 -26.13 -11.79 10.77
N ARG A 83 -26.61 -10.84 11.58
CA ARG A 83 -25.75 -10.01 12.44
C ARG A 83 -24.93 -10.87 13.41
N ASP A 84 -25.56 -11.89 13.99
CA ASP A 84 -24.91 -12.75 14.99
C ASP A 84 -23.97 -13.79 14.36
N THR A 85 -24.26 -14.23 13.13
CA THR A 85 -23.49 -15.29 12.46
C THR A 85 -22.42 -14.79 11.48
N GLN A 86 -22.56 -13.57 10.94
CA GLN A 86 -21.74 -13.03 9.85
C GLN A 86 -21.46 -11.53 10.05
N PRO A 87 -20.57 -11.17 10.99
CA PRO A 87 -20.36 -9.77 11.41
C PRO A 87 -19.74 -8.88 10.31
N ARG A 88 -19.17 -9.48 9.24
CA ARG A 88 -18.55 -8.75 8.13
C ARG A 88 -19.54 -8.35 7.03
N VAL A 89 -20.76 -8.90 7.05
CA VAL A 89 -21.81 -8.58 6.09
C VAL A 89 -22.46 -7.25 6.47
N LEU A 90 -22.56 -6.34 5.50
CA LEU A 90 -23.25 -5.06 5.66
C LEU A 90 -24.75 -5.29 5.56
N LEU A 91 -25.44 -5.26 6.69
CA LEU A 91 -26.87 -5.49 6.73
C LEU A 91 -27.66 -4.21 6.43
N LEU A 92 -28.59 -4.29 5.47
CA LEU A 92 -29.55 -3.24 5.15
C LEU A 92 -30.97 -3.80 5.27
N ARG A 93 -31.84 -3.13 6.02
CA ARG A 93 -33.27 -3.48 6.03
C ARG A 93 -34.02 -2.72 4.95
N GLN A 94 -35.01 -3.35 4.32
CA GLN A 94 -35.94 -2.61 3.48
C GLN A 94 -36.82 -1.70 4.35
N HIS A 95 -36.72 -0.41 4.09
CA HIS A 95 -37.50 0.67 4.66
C HIS A 95 -37.73 1.70 3.53
N GLU A 96 -38.55 2.73 3.77
CA GLU A 96 -38.71 3.79 2.78
C GLU A 96 -37.35 4.45 2.45
N GLY A 97 -36.97 4.48 1.16
CA GLY A 97 -35.65 4.97 0.74
C GLY A 97 -34.48 3.98 0.88
N TRP A 98 -34.74 2.69 1.11
CA TRP A 98 -33.67 1.67 1.22
C TRP A 98 -32.77 1.59 -0.03
N LEU A 99 -33.31 1.92 -1.20
CA LEU A 99 -32.56 1.96 -2.45
C LEU A 99 -31.47 3.05 -2.44
N ASP A 100 -31.77 4.23 -1.90
CA ASP A 100 -30.77 5.31 -1.72
C ASP A 100 -29.70 4.90 -0.70
N ALA A 101 -30.13 4.30 0.41
CA ALA A 101 -29.23 3.79 1.43
C ALA A 101 -28.32 2.67 0.87
N LEU A 102 -28.85 1.80 0.00
CA LEU A 102 -28.09 0.74 -0.65
C LEU A 102 -26.99 1.31 -1.55
N VAL A 103 -27.31 2.29 -2.39
CA VAL A 103 -26.34 2.94 -3.29
C VAL A 103 -25.23 3.59 -2.47
N LEU A 104 -25.60 4.35 -1.42
CA LEU A 104 -24.65 5.03 -0.55
C LEU A 104 -23.75 4.03 0.18
N LEU A 105 -24.33 3.01 0.81
CA LEU A 105 -23.61 1.98 1.56
C LEU A 105 -22.63 1.21 0.68
N SER A 106 -23.08 0.84 -0.52
CA SER A 106 -22.27 0.12 -1.50
C SER A 106 -21.13 0.96 -2.05
N THR A 107 -21.39 2.22 -2.37
CA THR A 107 -20.38 3.16 -2.86
C THR A 107 -19.31 3.37 -1.78
N GLU A 108 -19.72 3.55 -0.53
CA GLU A 108 -18.78 3.73 0.58
C GLU A 108 -17.99 2.45 0.88
N ALA A 109 -18.62 1.28 0.80
CA ALA A 109 -17.93 0.00 0.94
C ALA A 109 -16.83 -0.16 -0.12
N LEU A 110 -17.11 0.16 -1.38
CA LEU A 110 -16.13 0.14 -2.46
C LEU A 110 -14.99 1.14 -2.23
N ARG A 111 -15.32 2.38 -1.87
CA ARG A 111 -14.32 3.41 -1.55
C ARG A 111 -13.41 3.00 -0.40
N ARG A 112 -13.98 2.39 0.65
CA ARG A 112 -13.21 1.88 1.79
C ARG A 112 -12.26 0.77 1.36
N THR A 113 -12.72 -0.19 0.56
CA THR A 113 -11.87 -1.28 0.06
C THR A 113 -10.73 -0.74 -0.79
N GLU A 114 -11.00 0.21 -1.68
CA GLU A 114 -9.96 0.84 -2.51
C GLU A 114 -8.97 1.64 -1.65
N ALA A 115 -9.45 2.41 -0.68
CA ALA A 115 -8.61 3.18 0.23
C ALA A 115 -7.67 2.27 1.05
N VAL A 116 -8.19 1.16 1.57
CA VAL A 116 -7.38 0.16 2.31
C VAL A 116 -6.34 -0.48 1.39
N ALA A 117 -6.72 -0.86 0.16
CA ALA A 117 -5.78 -1.43 -0.81
C ALA A 117 -4.65 -0.45 -1.15
N ARG A 118 -4.98 0.83 -1.37
CA ARG A 118 -3.99 1.90 -1.58
C ARG A 118 -3.09 2.06 -0.36
N ALA A 119 -3.64 2.09 0.85
CA ALA A 119 -2.89 2.22 2.10
C ALA A 119 -1.87 1.07 2.29
N ILE A 120 -2.28 -0.18 2.03
CA ILE A 120 -1.38 -1.35 2.10
C ILE A 120 -0.26 -1.20 1.08
N LYS A 121 -0.56 -0.82 -0.16
CA LYS A 121 0.45 -0.61 -1.20
C LYS A 121 1.45 0.49 -0.81
N THR A 122 0.97 1.60 -0.27
CA THR A 122 1.84 2.68 0.20
C THR A 122 2.67 2.26 1.39
N GLU A 123 2.15 1.45 2.31
CA GLU A 123 2.90 0.96 3.46
C GLU A 123 4.05 0.03 3.03
N HIS A 124 3.81 -0.85 2.07
CA HIS A 124 4.88 -1.69 1.52
C HIS A 124 5.99 -0.86 0.84
N ALA A 125 5.62 0.17 0.07
CA ALA A 125 6.59 1.06 -0.54
C ALA A 125 7.37 1.86 0.51
N ARG A 126 6.68 2.35 1.54
CA ARG A 126 7.27 3.07 2.68
C ARG A 126 8.29 2.20 3.41
N ALA A 127 7.94 0.95 3.73
CA ALA A 127 8.85 0.01 4.39
C ALA A 127 10.12 -0.25 3.58
N ALA A 128 10.05 -0.26 2.24
CA ALA A 128 11.23 -0.39 1.39
C ALA A 128 12.13 0.86 1.46
N LEU A 129 11.53 2.05 1.39
CA LEU A 129 12.25 3.32 1.51
C LEU A 129 12.89 3.51 2.89
N GLU A 130 12.20 3.10 3.97
CA GLU A 130 12.74 3.15 5.33
C GLU A 130 14.00 2.29 5.52
N ARG A 131 14.04 1.11 4.89
CA ARG A 131 15.24 0.26 4.90
C ARG A 131 16.40 0.96 4.19
N GLN A 132 16.15 1.55 3.03
CA GLN A 132 17.18 2.29 2.28
C GLN A 132 17.68 3.51 3.06
N ALA A 133 16.77 4.27 3.68
CA ALA A 133 17.12 5.41 4.53
C ALA A 133 17.95 4.98 5.74
N THR A 134 17.60 3.85 6.37
CA THR A 134 18.36 3.29 7.50
C THR A 134 19.78 2.89 7.09
N LEU A 135 19.95 2.24 5.93
CA LEU A 135 21.27 1.92 5.39
C LEU A 135 22.08 3.19 5.07
N GLY A 136 21.46 4.19 4.45
CA GLY A 136 22.10 5.48 4.18
C GLY A 136 22.57 6.18 5.45
N ARG A 137 21.72 6.22 6.49
CA ARG A 137 22.09 6.77 7.81
C ARG A 137 23.29 6.05 8.41
N TYR A 138 23.27 4.71 8.39
CA TYR A 138 24.40 3.92 8.91
C TYR A 138 25.70 4.18 8.13
N MET A 139 25.64 4.31 6.81
CA MET A 139 26.81 4.66 5.99
C MET A 139 27.39 6.03 6.37
N LEU A 140 26.53 7.02 6.63
CA LEU A 140 26.94 8.37 7.03
C LEU A 140 27.52 8.41 8.45
N GLU A 141 26.98 7.59 9.36
CA GLU A 141 27.54 7.38 10.71
C GLU A 141 28.92 6.71 10.65
N MET A 142 29.08 5.68 9.82
CA MET A 142 30.33 4.93 9.67
C MET A 142 31.44 5.69 8.94
N ARG A 143 31.12 6.80 8.27
CA ARG A 143 32.04 7.60 7.45
C ARG A 143 33.36 7.94 8.13
N HIS A 144 33.32 8.43 9.37
CA HIS A 144 34.54 8.81 10.09
C HIS A 144 35.43 7.59 10.36
N SER A 145 34.84 6.49 10.80
CA SER A 145 35.54 5.23 11.05
C SER A 145 36.19 4.68 9.77
N LEU A 146 35.43 4.67 8.66
CA LEU A 146 35.93 4.24 7.36
C LEU A 146 37.05 5.13 6.84
N ASN A 147 36.92 6.46 6.95
CA ASN A 147 37.97 7.38 6.54
C ASN A 147 39.26 7.17 7.34
N ASN A 148 39.16 6.92 8.65
CA ASN A 148 40.32 6.62 9.49
C ASN A 148 41.01 5.32 9.07
N ALA A 149 40.23 4.25 8.83
CA ALA A 149 40.76 2.98 8.37
C ALA A 149 41.45 3.12 7.01
N LEU A 150 40.83 3.82 6.06
CA LEU A 150 41.40 4.05 4.72
C LEU A 150 42.66 4.91 4.78
N THR A 151 42.70 5.94 5.62
CA THR A 151 43.89 6.78 5.83
C THR A 151 45.05 5.94 6.35
N SER A 152 44.78 5.03 7.29
CA SER A 152 45.79 4.11 7.80
C SER A 152 46.29 3.13 6.73
N VAL A 153 45.39 2.49 5.98
CA VAL A 153 45.76 1.56 4.89
C VAL A 153 46.59 2.28 3.82
N LEU A 154 46.19 3.48 3.44
CA LEU A 154 46.89 4.29 2.44
C LEU A 154 48.29 4.66 2.94
N GLY A 155 48.40 5.23 4.14
CA GLY A 155 49.68 5.64 4.72
C GLY A 155 50.64 4.47 4.89
N ASN A 156 50.17 3.32 5.38
CA ASN A 156 51.02 2.12 5.49
C ASN A 156 51.47 1.60 4.11
N SER A 157 50.59 1.62 3.11
CA SER A 157 50.95 1.21 1.75
C SER A 157 52.01 2.14 1.14
N GLU A 158 51.88 3.45 1.35
CA GLU A 158 52.85 4.44 0.89
C GLU A 158 54.22 4.28 1.56
N LEU A 159 54.24 4.10 2.88
CA LEU A 159 55.48 3.86 3.63
C LEU A 159 56.22 2.61 3.13
N LEU A 160 55.51 1.50 2.93
CA LEU A 160 56.09 0.25 2.41
C LEU A 160 56.62 0.40 0.98
N LEU A 161 55.98 1.23 0.15
CA LEU A 161 56.41 1.44 -1.24
C LEU A 161 57.64 2.35 -1.35
N ILE A 162 57.86 3.24 -0.37
CA ILE A 162 59.01 4.15 -0.31
C ILE A 162 60.30 3.40 0.04
N GLU A 163 60.22 2.32 0.82
CA GLU A 163 61.40 1.59 1.30
C GLU A 163 62.12 0.83 0.16
N PRO A 164 63.36 1.21 -0.22
CA PRO A 164 64.04 0.59 -1.36
C PRO A 164 64.56 -0.81 -1.04
N GLY A 165 64.24 -1.79 -1.88
CA GLY A 165 64.88 -3.11 -1.86
C GLY A 165 64.38 -4.10 -0.81
N SER A 166 63.40 -3.74 0.04
CA SER A 166 62.82 -4.64 1.04
C SER A 166 61.75 -5.58 0.51
N LEU A 167 61.16 -5.28 -0.66
CA LEU A 167 60.03 -6.00 -1.24
C LEU A 167 60.34 -6.58 -2.62
N SER A 168 59.79 -7.77 -2.90
CA SER A 168 59.81 -8.34 -4.25
C SER A 168 58.97 -7.50 -5.22
N ALA A 169 59.26 -7.57 -6.51
CA ALA A 169 58.47 -6.86 -7.54
C ALA A 169 56.98 -7.21 -7.48
N ASN A 170 56.64 -8.47 -7.19
CA ASN A 170 55.27 -8.92 -7.05
C ASN A 170 54.59 -8.33 -5.79
N ALA A 171 55.27 -8.35 -4.64
CA ALA A 171 54.76 -7.75 -3.40
C ALA A 171 54.54 -6.24 -3.57
N ARG A 172 55.45 -5.56 -4.27
CA ARG A 172 55.32 -4.13 -4.58
C ARG A 172 54.09 -3.84 -5.44
N SER A 173 53.85 -4.64 -6.47
CA SER A 173 52.66 -4.53 -7.34
C SER A 173 51.34 -4.77 -6.57
N GLN A 174 51.33 -5.70 -5.62
CA GLN A 174 50.18 -5.95 -4.76
C GLN A 174 49.89 -4.76 -3.83
N ILE A 175 50.92 -4.17 -3.21
CA ILE A 175 50.76 -3.01 -2.34
C ILE A 175 50.29 -1.79 -3.13
N ASP A 176 50.79 -1.57 -4.35
CA ASP A 176 50.27 -0.54 -5.26
C ASP A 176 48.78 -0.75 -5.57
N THR A 177 48.34 -2.00 -5.74
CA THR A 177 46.93 -2.33 -5.97
C THR A 177 46.08 -2.00 -4.73
N ILE A 178 46.55 -2.35 -3.52
CA ILE A 178 45.87 -2.01 -2.26
C ILE A 178 45.75 -0.49 -2.10
N ARG A 179 46.83 0.26 -2.35
CA ARG A 179 46.84 1.73 -2.31
C ARG A 179 45.80 2.31 -3.25
N ASN A 180 45.77 1.84 -4.50
CA ASN A 180 44.82 2.32 -5.50
C ASN A 180 43.36 1.98 -5.15
N MET A 181 43.10 0.81 -4.55
CA MET A 181 41.77 0.46 -4.06
C MET A 181 41.34 1.31 -2.86
N ALA A 182 42.25 1.62 -1.94
CA ALA A 182 41.97 2.51 -0.81
C ALA A 182 41.62 3.93 -1.27
N LEU A 183 42.36 4.48 -2.25
CA LEU A 183 42.03 5.78 -2.87
C LEU A 183 40.64 5.77 -3.52
N ARG A 184 40.34 4.72 -4.30
CA ARG A 184 39.02 4.58 -4.94
C ARG A 184 37.88 4.51 -3.91
N MET A 185 38.07 3.81 -2.80
CA MET A 185 37.09 3.77 -1.71
C MET A 185 36.93 5.14 -1.04
N HIS A 186 38.02 5.89 -0.86
CA HIS A 186 37.97 7.24 -0.31
C HIS A 186 37.14 8.18 -1.20
N GLU A 187 37.33 8.14 -2.52
CA GLU A 187 36.53 8.93 -3.48
C GLU A 187 35.03 8.58 -3.41
N ILE A 188 34.69 7.30 -3.29
CA ILE A 188 33.29 6.85 -3.17
C ILE A 188 32.64 7.43 -1.91
N LEU A 189 33.33 7.41 -0.76
CA LEU A 189 32.84 7.99 0.49
C LEU A 189 32.68 9.52 0.41
N GLN A 190 33.57 10.21 -0.31
CA GLN A 190 33.44 11.64 -0.57
C GLN A 190 32.18 11.94 -1.40
N ARG A 191 31.90 11.13 -2.44
CA ARG A 191 30.67 11.27 -3.23
C ARG A 191 29.41 11.09 -2.38
N PHE A 192 29.38 10.09 -1.49
CA PHE A 192 28.26 9.94 -0.55
C PHE A 192 28.07 11.16 0.37
N SER A 193 29.16 11.75 0.84
CA SER A 193 29.11 12.98 1.67
C SER A 193 28.61 14.20 0.89
N SER A 194 28.94 14.29 -0.41
CA SER A 194 28.41 15.34 -1.28
C SER A 194 26.91 15.18 -1.50
N LEU A 195 26.45 13.96 -1.77
CA LEU A 195 25.04 13.65 -1.97
C LEU A 195 24.20 13.94 -0.71
N GLU A 196 24.70 13.61 0.47
CA GLU A 196 24.06 13.97 1.75
C GLU A 196 23.82 15.48 1.85
N LYS A 197 24.83 16.30 1.53
CA LYS A 197 24.72 17.76 1.58
C LYS A 197 23.68 18.27 0.59
N GLU A 198 23.69 17.75 -0.64
CA GLU A 198 22.71 18.11 -1.67
C GLU A 198 21.27 17.78 -1.22
N LEU A 199 21.04 16.58 -0.70
CA LEU A 199 19.75 16.16 -0.17
C LEU A 199 19.28 17.06 0.98
N SER A 200 20.16 17.36 1.94
CA SER A 200 19.84 18.25 3.06
C SER A 200 19.48 19.68 2.61
N PHE A 201 20.04 20.14 1.50
CA PHE A 201 19.72 21.43 0.92
C PHE A 201 18.34 21.42 0.26
N VAL A 202 18.03 20.37 -0.51
CA VAL A 202 16.72 20.18 -1.14
C VAL A 202 15.61 20.10 -0.10
N GLU A 203 15.82 19.36 1.00
CA GLU A 203 14.86 19.27 2.11
C GLU A 203 14.56 20.66 2.72
N ARG A 204 15.60 21.42 3.05
CA ARG A 204 15.44 22.77 3.61
C ARG A 204 14.77 23.74 2.65
N GLN A 205 14.97 23.58 1.35
CA GLN A 205 14.29 24.39 0.34
C GLN A 205 12.79 24.06 0.29
N ALA A 206 12.45 22.77 0.28
CA ALA A 206 11.06 22.32 0.29
C ALA A 206 10.30 22.80 1.54
N GLU A 207 10.93 22.75 2.72
CA GLU A 207 10.34 23.27 3.97
C GLU A 207 10.04 24.77 3.90
N LYS A 208 10.96 25.57 3.34
CA LYS A 208 10.77 27.01 3.16
C LYS A 208 9.64 27.34 2.19
N GLU A 209 9.55 26.60 1.08
CA GLU A 209 8.46 26.76 0.10
C GLU A 209 7.11 26.38 0.71
N ASN A 210 7.04 25.31 1.49
CA ASN A 210 5.82 24.86 2.14
C ASN A 210 5.34 25.86 3.21
N ASN A 211 6.26 26.40 4.02
CA ASN A 211 5.95 27.44 5.01
C ASN A 211 5.49 28.75 4.37
N THR A 212 6.04 29.09 3.20
CA THR A 212 5.61 30.28 2.44
C THR A 212 4.21 30.10 1.89
N LYS A 213 3.90 28.95 1.28
CA LYS A 213 2.54 28.63 0.78
C LYS A 213 1.49 28.63 1.90
N SER A 214 1.81 28.04 3.05
CA SER A 214 0.92 28.05 4.23
C SER A 214 0.68 29.45 4.77
N ARG A 215 1.69 30.33 4.81
CA ARG A 215 1.53 31.74 5.22
C ARG A 215 0.68 32.55 4.24
N VAL A 216 0.83 32.33 2.94
CA VAL A 216 0.00 33.01 1.93
C VAL A 216 -1.45 32.55 2.02
N ALA A 217 -1.70 31.26 2.25
CA ALA A 217 -3.05 30.72 2.47
C ALA A 217 -3.73 31.28 3.74
N SER A 218 -2.97 31.55 4.80
CA SER A 218 -3.51 32.14 6.04
C SER A 218 -3.77 33.65 6.00
N VAL A 219 -3.18 34.38 5.05
CA VAL A 219 -3.35 35.84 4.89
C VAL A 219 -4.45 36.17 3.86
N GLY A 220 -4.89 35.19 3.08
CA GLY A 220 -5.97 35.32 2.09
C GLY A 220 -7.37 35.00 2.61
N LEU A 221 -7.55 34.84 3.92
CA LEU A 221 -8.85 34.72 4.63
C LEU A 221 -9.08 35.97 5.47
#